data_AF-A0AAJ0I977-F1
#
_entry.id   AF-A0AAJ0I977-F1
#
_cell.length_a   1.000
_cell.length_b   1.000
_cell.length_c   1.000
_cell.angle_alpha   90.00
_cell.angle_beta   90.00
_cell.angle_gamma   90.00
#
_symmetry.space_group_name_H-M   'P 1'
#
loop_
_entity.id
_entity.type
_entity.pdbx_description
1 polymer ?
#
loop_
_entity_poly.entity_id
_entity_poly.type
_entity_poly.pdbx_seq_one_letter_code
_entity_poly.pdbx_strand_id
1 'polypeptide(L)'
;KIKLEIFKKIDDTLKLNTIRIRKITTIVREDFPNSIYIKSDIYNVRAIIHRCNFDGYTPIGVLIKLFNNNNIEYIKKIDPNNRERLLGIIFTLPT
;
A
#
# COMPACT_ATOMS: atom_id res chain seq x y z
N LYS A 1 3.96 10.54 -18.43
CA LYS A 1 4.81 9.62 -17.63
C LYS A 1 5.45 10.45 -16.52
N ILE A 2 5.39 10.01 -15.25
CA ILE A 2 5.95 10.76 -14.12
C ILE A 2 7.48 10.76 -14.23
N LYS A 3 8.14 11.91 -14.00
CA LYS A 3 9.60 11.99 -13.98
C LYS A 3 10.15 11.08 -12.87
N LEU A 4 11.21 10.35 -13.18
CA LEU A 4 11.80 9.34 -12.28
C LEU A 4 12.21 9.92 -10.92
N GLU A 5 12.71 11.16 -10.91
CA GLU A 5 13.12 11.90 -9.70
C GLU A 5 11.94 12.11 -8.73
N ILE A 6 10.76 12.44 -9.27
CA ILE A 6 9.55 12.67 -8.49
C ILE A 6 8.98 11.36 -7.97
N PHE A 7 9.04 10.29 -8.78
CA PHE A 7 8.67 8.95 -8.34
C PHE A 7 9.54 8.52 -7.14
N LYS A 8 10.86 8.69 -7.24
CA LYS A 8 11.80 8.34 -6.17
C LYS A 8 11.54 9.15 -4.90
N LYS A 9 11.30 10.46 -5.02
CA LYS A 9 10.96 11.31 -3.88
C LYS A 9 9.67 10.87 -3.18
N ILE A 10 8.63 10.52 -3.95
CA ILE A 10 7.37 10.01 -3.40
C ILE A 10 7.60 8.68 -2.68
N ASP A 11 8.37 7.76 -3.27
CA ASP A 11 8.69 6.45 -2.67
C ASP A 11 9.45 6.59 -1.34
N ASP A 12 10.50 7.41 -1.32
CA ASP A 12 11.27 7.66 -0.09
C ASP A 12 10.43 8.30 1.01
N THR A 13 9.49 9.17 0.64
CA THR A 13 8.54 9.78 1.59
C THR A 13 7.48 8.79 2.07
N LEU A 14 7.04 7.85 1.22
CA LEU A 14 6.05 6.83 1.58
C LEU A 14 6.61 5.74 2.50
N LYS A 15 7.90 5.40 2.40
CA LYS A 15 8.57 4.45 3.30
C LYS A 15 8.49 4.83 4.78
N LEU A 16 8.27 6.11 5.08
CA LEU A 16 8.06 6.60 6.45
C LEU A 16 6.68 6.26 7.02
N ASN A 17 5.85 5.48 6.30
CA ASN A 17 4.59 4.79 6.65
C ASN A 17 3.45 5.59 7.29
N THR A 18 3.67 6.84 7.67
CA THR A 18 2.72 7.63 8.49
C THR A 18 2.34 8.96 7.82
N ILE A 19 2.89 9.26 6.64
CA ILE A 19 2.69 10.55 5.99
C ILE A 19 1.41 10.55 5.16
N ARG A 20 0.49 11.47 5.50
CA ARG A 20 -0.72 11.72 4.71
C ARG A 20 -0.35 12.18 3.29
N ILE A 21 -1.09 11.70 2.29
CA ILE A 21 -0.88 12.07 0.88
C ILE A 21 -0.88 13.58 0.66
N ARG A 22 -1.70 14.34 1.38
CA ARG A 22 -1.70 15.81 1.31
C ARG A 22 -0.32 16.40 1.61
N LYS A 23 0.38 15.85 2.60
CA LYS A 23 1.73 16.29 2.99
C LYS A 23 2.76 15.89 1.92
N ILE A 24 2.60 14.72 1.30
CA ILE A 24 3.42 14.31 0.15
C ILE A 24 3.20 15.27 -1.04
N THR A 25 1.96 15.67 -1.30
CA THR A 25 1.65 16.65 -2.35
C THR A 25 2.31 18.01 -2.08
N THR A 26 2.31 18.46 -0.83
CA THR A 26 3.02 19.68 -0.43
C THR A 26 4.52 19.55 -0.70
N ILE A 27 5.16 18.48 -0.21
CA ILE A 27 6.60 18.25 -0.38
C ILE A 27 6.99 18.19 -1.87
N VAL A 28 6.23 17.47 -2.69
CA VAL A 28 6.50 17.37 -4.13
C VAL A 28 6.36 18.73 -4.83
N ARG A 29 5.43 19.59 -4.40
CA ARG A 29 5.29 20.94 -4.97
C ARG A 29 6.40 21.88 -4.53
N GLU A 30 6.87 21.77 -3.29
CA GLU A 30 7.98 22.55 -2.76
C GLU A 30 9.29 22.17 -3.48
N ASP A 31 9.57 20.87 -3.60
CA ASP A 31 10.80 20.37 -4.24
C ASP A 31 10.76 20.50 -5.77
N PHE A 32 9.57 20.46 -6.38
CA PHE A 32 9.37 20.53 -7.82
C PHE A 32 8.27 21.55 -8.17
N PRO A 33 8.54 22.86 -8.05
CA PRO A 33 7.53 23.91 -8.23
C PRO A 33 7.00 23.99 -9.67
N ASN A 34 7.81 23.60 -10.65
CA ASN A 34 7.41 23.53 -12.07
C ASN A 34 6.69 22.23 -12.44
N SER A 35 6.40 21.37 -11.46
CA SER A 35 5.74 20.09 -11.74
C SER A 35 4.24 20.27 -11.96
N ILE A 36 3.73 19.63 -13.01
CA ILE A 36 2.29 19.61 -13.33
C ILE A 36 1.52 18.52 -12.57
N TYR A 37 2.17 17.82 -11.64
CA TYR A 37 1.58 16.65 -10.99
C TYR A 37 0.52 17.04 -9.98
N ILE A 38 -0.63 16.38 -10.11
CA ILE A 38 -1.78 16.58 -9.25
C ILE A 38 -1.87 15.47 -8.19
N LYS A 39 -2.76 15.66 -7.21
CA LYS A 39 -2.95 14.72 -6.11
C LYS A 39 -3.22 13.29 -6.63
N SER A 40 -3.95 13.13 -7.73
CA SER A 40 -4.24 11.83 -8.35
C SER A 40 -2.99 11.13 -8.89
N ASP A 41 -2.02 11.86 -9.43
CA ASP A 41 -0.75 11.28 -9.86
C ASP A 41 0.01 10.68 -8.68
N ILE A 42 -0.02 11.35 -7.51
CA ILE A 42 0.58 10.84 -6.28
C ILE A 42 -0.16 9.59 -5.79
N TYR A 43 -1.49 9.54 -5.90
CA TYR A 43 -2.25 8.32 -5.62
C TYR A 43 -1.86 7.18 -6.56
N ASN A 44 -1.68 7.46 -7.85
CA ASN A 44 -1.27 6.46 -8.84
C ASN A 44 0.14 5.94 -8.53
N VAL A 45 1.09 6.82 -8.20
CA VAL A 45 2.44 6.41 -7.76
C VAL A 45 2.37 5.54 -6.53
N ARG A 46 1.60 5.93 -5.52
CA ARG A 46 1.41 5.15 -4.30
C ARG A 46 0.82 3.76 -4.61
N ALA A 47 -0.17 3.68 -5.50
CA ALA A 47 -0.76 2.41 -5.91
C ALA A 47 0.28 1.51 -6.61
N ILE A 48 1.11 2.07 -7.49
CA ILE A 48 2.21 1.35 -8.16
C ILE A 48 3.21 0.83 -7.13
N ILE A 49 3.67 1.68 -6.21
CA ILE A 49 4.62 1.29 -5.16
C ILE A 49 4.04 0.19 -4.29
N HIS A 50 2.79 0.32 -3.84
CA HIS A 50 2.12 -0.75 -3.09
C HIS A 50 2.06 -2.04 -3.90
N ARG A 51 1.72 -1.98 -5.19
CA ARG A 51 1.67 -3.16 -6.05
C ARG A 51 3.05 -3.82 -6.16
N CYS A 52 4.12 -3.03 -6.34
CA CYS A 52 5.49 -3.55 -6.43
C CYS A 52 5.96 -4.17 -5.11
N ASN A 53 5.69 -3.52 -3.97
CA ASN A 53 6.15 -3.99 -2.66
C ASN A 53 5.40 -5.25 -2.19
N PHE A 54 4.23 -5.51 -2.75
CA PHE A 54 3.33 -6.58 -2.32
C PHE A 54 3.07 -7.61 -3.41
N ASP A 55 3.93 -7.73 -4.43
CA ASP A 55 3.76 -8.63 -5.58
C ASP A 55 2.38 -8.54 -6.26
N GLY A 56 1.73 -7.38 -6.16
CA GLY A 56 0.38 -7.15 -6.65
C GLY A 56 -0.76 -7.66 -5.78
N TYR A 57 -0.46 -8.24 -4.62
CA TYR A 57 -1.48 -8.61 -3.64
C TYR A 57 -2.05 -7.37 -2.94
N THR A 58 -3.32 -7.47 -2.53
CA THR A 58 -3.91 -6.53 -1.58
C THR A 58 -3.20 -6.67 -0.22
N PRO A 59 -3.22 -5.64 0.65
CA PRO A 59 -2.59 -5.73 1.97
C PRO A 59 -3.00 -6.97 2.77
N ILE A 60 -4.28 -7.39 2.66
CA ILE A 60 -4.77 -8.60 3.33
C ILE A 60 -4.27 -9.89 2.65
N GLY A 61 -4.11 -9.88 1.32
CA GLY A 61 -3.48 -10.99 0.59
C GLY A 61 -2.00 -11.16 0.97
N VAL A 62 -1.29 -10.06 1.19
CA VAL A 62 0.10 -10.08 1.71
C VAL A 62 0.14 -10.66 3.11
N LEU A 63 -0.76 -10.23 3.99
CA LEU A 63 -0.84 -10.76 5.35
C LEU A 63 -1.10 -12.27 5.35
N ILE A 64 -2.03 -12.74 4.52
CA ILE A 64 -2.30 -14.18 4.34
C ILE A 64 -1.06 -14.90 3.81
N LYS A 65 -0.37 -14.35 2.81
CA LYS A 65 0.88 -14.91 2.28
C LYS A 65 1.94 -15.01 3.37
N LEU A 66 2.08 -13.98 4.21
CA LEU A 66 2.99 -13.98 5.36
C LEU A 66 2.61 -15.04 6.39
N PHE A 67 1.33 -15.23 6.70
CA PHE A 67 0.89 -16.28 7.63
C PHE A 67 1.18 -17.67 7.09
N ASN A 68 0.86 -17.91 5.82
CA ASN A 68 1.18 -19.18 5.16
C ASN A 68 2.70 -19.47 5.17
N ASN A 69 3.52 -18.46 4.84
CA ASN A 69 4.98 -18.62 4.80
C ASN A 69 5.61 -18.87 6.17
N ASN A 70 5.02 -18.33 7.24
CA ASN A 70 5.50 -18.48 8.60
C ASN A 70 4.77 -19.60 9.38
N ASN A 71 3.93 -20.40 8.72
CA ASN A 71 3.08 -21.42 9.35
C ASN A 71 2.26 -20.90 10.54
N ILE A 72 1.77 -19.66 10.45
CA ILE A 72 0.88 -19.08 11.46
C ILE A 72 -0.54 -19.56 11.17
N GLU A 73 -1.20 -20.16 12.15
CA GLU A 73 -2.60 -20.54 12.03
C GLU A 73 -3.52 -19.31 12.05
N TYR A 74 -4.51 -19.32 11.17
CA TYR A 74 -5.53 -18.26 11.09
C TYR A 74 -6.85 -18.80 10.54
N ILE A 75 -7.94 -18.16 10.95
CA ILE A 75 -9.30 -18.44 10.51
C ILE A 75 -9.79 -17.28 9.65
N LYS A 76 -10.25 -17.59 8.43
CA LYS A 76 -10.88 -16.62 7.53
C LYS A 76 -12.36 -16.50 7.88
N LYS A 77 -12.83 -15.29 8.15
CA LYS A 77 -14.26 -14.97 8.23
C LYS A 77 -14.74 -14.56 6.85
N ILE A 78 -15.51 -15.42 6.19
CA ILE A 78 -16.07 -15.19 4.84
C ILE A 78 -17.53 -14.74 4.99
N ASP A 79 -18.00 -13.90 4.06
CA ASP A 79 -19.40 -13.49 4.01
C ASP A 79 -20.31 -14.71 3.72
N PRO A 80 -21.33 -15.00 4.56
CA PRO A 80 -22.21 -16.14 4.35
C PRO A 80 -22.99 -16.05 3.03
N ASN A 81 -23.20 -14.83 2.51
CA ASN A 81 -23.94 -14.59 1.28
C ASN A 81 -23.01 -14.44 0.05
N ASN A 82 -21.70 -14.27 0.26
CA ASN A 82 -20.73 -14.12 -0.83
C ASN A 82 -19.38 -14.78 -0.47
N ARG A 83 -19.14 -15.96 -1.04
CA ARG A 83 -17.94 -16.77 -0.77
C ARG A 83 -16.62 -16.11 -1.22
N GLU A 84 -16.67 -15.12 -2.10
CA GLU A 84 -15.48 -14.38 -2.56
C GLU A 84 -15.11 -13.22 -1.63
N ARG A 85 -16.01 -12.84 -0.72
CA ARG A 85 -15.82 -11.68 0.15
C ARG A 85 -15.26 -12.09 1.51
N LEU A 86 -14.00 -11.74 1.74
CA LEU A 86 -13.36 -11.82 3.06
C LEU A 86 -13.83 -10.68 3.96
N LEU A 87 -14.43 -11.02 5.11
CA LEU A 87 -14.87 -10.06 6.13
C LEU A 87 -13.81 -9.80 7.20
N GLY A 88 -12.92 -10.77 7.46
CA GLY A 88 -11.85 -10.61 8.44
C GLY A 88 -10.99 -11.85 8.60
N ILE A 89 -9.92 -11.71 9.38
CA ILE A 89 -9.00 -12.79 9.74
C ILE A 89 -8.84 -12.79 11.24
N ILE A 90 -8.96 -13.96 11.86
CA ILE A 90 -8.71 -14.20 13.28
C ILE A 90 -7.44 -15.04 13.36
N PHE A 91 -6.47 -14.63 14.16
CA PHE A 91 -5.22 -15.35 14.37
C PHE A 91 -4.73 -15.10 15.80
N THR A 92 -3.93 -16.02 16.30
CA THR A 92 -3.20 -15.86 17.56
C THR A 92 -1.73 -15.83 17.25
N LEU A 93 -1.01 -14.84 17.79
CA LEU A 93 0.44 -14.83 17.72
C LEU A 93 0.98 -15.97 18.59
N PRO A 94 1.98 -16.72 18.13
CA PRO A 94 2.66 -17.67 18.99
C PRO A 94 3.26 -16.91 20.19
N THR A 95 2.93 -17.38 21.38
CA THR A 95 3.55 -16.98 22.65
C THR A 95 4.86 -17.70 22.89
#